data_AF-A0A9W7HAG5-F1
#
_entry.id   AF-A0A9W7HAG5-F1
#
_cell.length_a   1.000
_cell.length_b   1.000
_cell.length_c   1.000
_cell.angle_alpha   90.00
_cell.angle_beta   90.00
_cell.angle_gamma   90.00
#
_symmetry.space_group_name_H-M   'P 1'
#
loop_
_entity.id
_entity.type
_entity.pdbx_description
1 polymer ?
#
loop_
_entity_poly.entity_id
_entity_poly.type
_entity_poly.pdbx_seq_one_letter_code
_entity_poly.pdbx_strand_id
1 'polypeptide(L)'
;MLRTEERAWAQKSRSKWILEGDQNTGYFHYVASNRRRANSILALTNNGVVITKPSEIRDGVFSYFSEAYNTCTALEVNELDLGFKQLSQGQRDDLEKNFTAEEVWEAIATMKGDRAPGPDGFTMEFFKTFWPSIKPTVMEFFEDF
;
A
#
# COMPACT_ATOMS: atom_id res chain seq x y z
N MET A 1 3.42 -45.27 -16.79
CA MET A 1 4.21 -44.54 -15.77
C MET A 1 4.00 -43.03 -15.87
N LEU A 2 4.14 -42.43 -17.05
CA LEU A 2 3.96 -40.98 -17.26
C LEU A 2 2.61 -40.39 -16.77
N ARG A 3 1.48 -41.05 -17.03
CA ARG A 3 0.15 -40.57 -16.56
C ARG A 3 -0.01 -40.59 -15.04
N THR A 4 0.66 -41.51 -14.35
CA THR A 4 0.60 -41.61 -12.89
C THR A 4 1.48 -40.55 -12.23
N GLU A 5 2.64 -40.28 -12.83
CA GLU A 5 3.52 -39.18 -12.43
C GLU A 5 2.90 -37.81 -12.71
N GLU A 6 2.33 -37.57 -13.90
CA GLU A 6 1.60 -36.31 -14.20
C GLU A 6 0.50 -36.03 -13.18
N ARG A 7 -0.29 -37.05 -12.82
CA ARG A 7 -1.32 -36.91 -11.78
C ARG A 7 -0.72 -36.59 -10.41
N ALA A 8 0.40 -37.20 -10.05
CA ALA A 8 1.08 -36.92 -8.80
C ALA A 8 1.67 -35.50 -8.77
N TRP A 9 2.24 -35.01 -9.86
CA TRP A 9 2.76 -33.64 -10.01
C TRP A 9 1.62 -32.60 -10.02
N ALA A 10 0.49 -32.89 -10.68
CA ALA A 10 -0.71 -32.04 -10.63
C ALA A 10 -1.32 -31.95 -9.22
N GLN A 11 -1.26 -33.04 -8.45
CA GLN A 11 -1.73 -33.07 -7.06
C GLN A 11 -0.76 -32.35 -6.10
N LYS A 12 0.56 -32.42 -6.35
CA LYS A 12 1.60 -31.71 -5.58
C LYS A 12 1.69 -30.21 -5.87
N SER A 13 1.47 -29.79 -7.11
CA SER A 13 1.58 -28.39 -7.56
C SER A 13 0.49 -27.47 -7.02
N ARG A 14 -0.58 -28.02 -6.42
CA ARG A 14 -1.73 -27.26 -5.89
C ARG A 14 -2.44 -26.39 -6.95
N SER A 15 -2.31 -26.74 -8.24
CA SER A 15 -2.91 -26.02 -9.38
C SER A 15 -4.44 -25.91 -9.37
N LYS A 16 -5.13 -26.59 -8.45
CA LYS A 16 -6.58 -26.42 -8.23
C LYS A 16 -6.99 -24.98 -7.97
N TRP A 17 -6.13 -24.18 -7.34
CA TRP A 17 -6.40 -22.75 -7.14
C TRP A 17 -6.53 -21.98 -8.46
N ILE A 18 -5.69 -22.27 -9.45
CA ILE A 18 -5.68 -21.57 -10.74
C ILE A 18 -6.92 -21.90 -11.57
N LEU A 19 -7.44 -23.13 -11.47
CA LEU A 19 -8.60 -23.59 -12.26
C LEU A 19 -9.94 -23.39 -11.55
N GLU A 20 -10.00 -23.71 -10.26
CA GLU A 20 -11.25 -23.75 -9.48
C GLU A 20 -11.40 -22.54 -8.54
N GLY A 21 -10.32 -21.79 -8.28
CA GLY A 21 -10.29 -20.68 -7.32
C GLY A 21 -10.74 -19.33 -7.87
N ASP A 22 -10.76 -19.13 -9.19
CA ASP A 22 -11.28 -17.90 -9.82
C ASP A 22 -12.73 -18.05 -10.31
N GLN A 23 -13.23 -19.30 -10.35
CA GLN A 23 -14.61 -19.62 -10.65
C GLN A 23 -15.42 -19.81 -9.36
N ASN A 24 -16.73 -19.55 -9.41
CA ASN A 24 -17.66 -19.71 -8.29
C ASN A 24 -17.94 -21.21 -7.99
N THR A 25 -16.89 -21.98 -7.71
CA THR A 25 -16.95 -23.42 -7.48
C THR A 25 -17.06 -23.73 -5.98
N GLY A 26 -17.48 -24.97 -5.66
CA GLY A 26 -17.48 -25.44 -4.27
C GLY A 26 -16.09 -25.44 -3.61
N TYR A 27 -15.01 -25.58 -4.40
CA TYR A 27 -13.64 -25.48 -3.91
C TYR A 27 -13.28 -24.06 -3.48
N PHE A 28 -13.65 -23.04 -4.27
CA PHE A 28 -13.47 -21.63 -3.90
C PHE A 28 -14.17 -21.30 -2.58
N HIS A 29 -15.44 -21.68 -2.44
CA HIS A 29 -16.21 -21.47 -1.20
C HIS A 29 -15.63 -22.21 0.00
N TYR A 30 -15.13 -23.43 -0.21
CA TYR A 30 -14.48 -24.21 0.85
C TYR A 30 -13.21 -23.52 1.34
N VAL A 31 -12.33 -23.08 0.42
CA VAL A 31 -11.09 -22.38 0.79
C VAL A 31 -11.39 -21.03 1.44
N ALA A 32 -12.33 -20.25 0.89
CA ALA A 32 -12.77 -18.99 1.46
C ALA A 32 -13.38 -19.18 2.86
N SER A 33 -14.20 -20.21 3.06
CA SER A 33 -14.79 -20.55 4.36
C SER A 33 -13.74 -21.00 5.37
N ASN A 34 -12.75 -21.79 4.95
CA ASN A 34 -11.64 -22.18 5.82
C ASN A 34 -10.78 -20.98 6.22
N ARG A 35 -10.45 -20.09 5.27
CA ARG A 35 -9.77 -18.82 5.57
C ARG A 35 -10.58 -17.96 6.52
N ARG A 36 -11.89 -17.81 6.27
CA ARG A 36 -12.80 -17.08 7.16
C ARG A 36 -12.79 -17.67 8.56
N ARG A 37 -12.86 -19.00 8.70
CA ARG A 37 -12.85 -19.68 10.00
C ARG A 37 -11.51 -19.49 10.74
N ALA A 38 -10.39 -19.64 10.03
CA ALA A 38 -9.05 -19.45 10.61
C ALA A 38 -8.80 -18.01 11.05
N ASN A 39 -9.34 -17.03 10.31
CA ASN A 39 -9.15 -15.61 10.58
C ASN A 39 -10.28 -14.99 11.45
N SER A 40 -11.28 -15.77 11.85
CA SER A 40 -12.38 -15.27 12.68
C SER A 40 -11.91 -15.17 14.13
N ILE A 41 -12.03 -13.97 14.70
CA ILE A 41 -11.84 -13.76 16.13
C ILE A 41 -13.12 -14.20 16.84
N LEU A 42 -13.06 -15.34 17.53
CA LEU A 42 -14.22 -15.94 18.22
C LEU A 42 -14.48 -15.30 19.58
N ALA A 43 -13.44 -14.81 20.24
CA ALA A 43 -13.52 -14.14 21.52
C ALA A 43 -12.36 -13.17 21.68
N LEU A 44 -12.60 -12.09 22.41
CA LEU A 44 -11.61 -11.10 22.79
C LEU A 44 -11.75 -10.83 24.30
N THR A 45 -10.64 -10.77 25.02
CA THR A 45 -10.65 -10.32 26.42
C THR A 45 -10.37 -8.83 26.46
N ASN A 46 -11.32 -8.04 26.94
CA ASN A 46 -11.16 -6.60 27.14
C ASN A 46 -11.31 -6.29 28.64
N ASN A 47 -10.26 -5.76 29.28
CA ASN A 47 -10.25 -5.40 30.71
C ASN A 47 -10.75 -6.53 31.65
N GLY A 48 -10.40 -7.78 31.35
CA GLY A 48 -10.81 -8.95 32.13
C GLY A 48 -12.19 -9.52 31.80
N VAL A 49 -12.95 -8.87 30.90
CA VAL A 49 -14.25 -9.37 30.41
C VAL A 49 -14.06 -10.06 29.06
N VAL A 50 -14.56 -11.28 28.94
CA VAL A 50 -14.54 -12.03 27.67
C VAL A 50 -15.74 -11.64 26.82
N ILE A 51 -15.47 -11.08 25.66
CA ILE A 51 -16.45 -10.65 24.66
C ILE A 51 -16.46 -11.68 23.54
N THR A 52 -17.63 -12.19 23.19
CA THR A 52 -17.81 -13.22 22.14
C THR A 52 -18.72 -12.80 21.00
N LYS A 53 -19.49 -11.71 21.17
CA LYS A 53 -20.37 -11.23 20.11
C LYS A 53 -19.56 -10.46 19.07
N PRO A 54 -19.70 -10.76 17.76
CA PRO A 54 -18.93 -10.10 16.71
C PRO A 54 -19.04 -8.57 16.67
N SER A 55 -20.21 -8.02 16.98
CA SER A 55 -20.41 -6.57 17.08
C SER A 55 -19.60 -5.97 18.23
N GLU A 56 -19.67 -6.58 19.41
CA GLU A 56 -18.94 -6.13 20.60
C GLU A 56 -17.41 -6.29 20.43
N ILE A 57 -16.95 -7.34 19.72
CA ILE A 57 -15.53 -7.52 19.36
C ILE A 57 -15.09 -6.37 18.43
N ARG A 58 -15.88 -6.06 17.39
CA ARG A 58 -15.58 -4.96 16.47
C ARG A 58 -15.49 -3.63 17.21
N ASP A 59 -16.48 -3.34 18.06
CA ASP A 59 -16.55 -2.08 18.80
C ASP A 59 -15.42 -1.97 19.83
N GLY A 60 -15.06 -3.08 20.49
CA GLY A 60 -13.93 -3.15 21.40
C GLY A 60 -12.59 -2.92 20.72
N VAL A 61 -12.35 -3.54 19.56
CA VAL A 61 -11.13 -3.33 18.76
C VAL A 61 -11.06 -1.89 18.27
N PHE A 62 -12.17 -1.36 17.72
CA PHE A 62 -12.23 0.01 17.26
C PHE A 62 -11.94 1.01 18.39
N SER A 63 -12.62 0.86 19.54
CA SER A 63 -12.45 1.75 20.68
C SER A 63 -11.02 1.72 21.21
N TYR A 64 -10.42 0.53 21.33
CA TYR A 64 -9.04 0.37 21.81
C TYR A 64 -8.03 1.10 20.92
N PHE A 65 -8.07 0.89 19.60
CA PHE A 65 -7.14 1.56 18.69
C PHE A 65 -7.48 3.03 18.50
N SER A 66 -8.77 3.38 18.48
CA SER A 66 -9.19 4.78 18.44
C SER A 66 -8.66 5.53 19.65
N GLU A 67 -8.74 4.96 20.84
CA GLU A 67 -8.11 5.54 22.03
C GLU A 67 -6.59 5.57 21.86
N ALA A 68 -5.93 4.44 21.61
CA ALA A 68 -4.47 4.36 21.53
C ALA A 68 -3.82 5.32 20.51
N TYR A 69 -4.48 5.57 19.36
CA TYR A 69 -3.97 6.46 18.32
C TYR A 69 -4.41 7.92 18.49
N ASN A 70 -5.48 8.20 19.25
CA ASN A 70 -5.95 9.57 19.51
C ASN A 70 -5.64 10.06 20.93
N THR A 71 -5.17 9.20 21.84
CA THR A 71 -4.54 9.61 23.09
C THR A 71 -3.15 10.12 22.76
N CYS A 72 -3.15 11.36 22.28
CA CYS A 72 -1.96 12.17 22.13
C CYS A 72 -1.36 12.41 23.54
N THR A 73 -0.49 11.51 23.98
CA THR A 73 0.80 12.00 24.46
C THR A 73 1.70 12.04 23.24
N ALA A 74 1.44 13.00 22.34
CA ALA A 74 2.59 13.72 21.83
C ALA A 74 3.28 14.16 23.13
N LEU A 75 4.39 13.51 23.49
CA LEU A 75 5.40 14.27 24.19
C LEU A 75 5.59 15.43 23.23
N GLU A 76 5.00 16.58 23.56
CA GLU A 76 5.47 17.85 23.06
C GLU A 76 6.91 17.85 23.54
N VAL A 77 7.78 17.26 22.74
CA VAL A 77 9.19 17.38 22.99
C VAL A 77 9.47 18.77 22.48
N ASN A 78 9.16 19.71 23.36
CA ASN A 78 9.60 21.09 23.30
C ASN A 78 11.12 20.95 23.27
N GLU A 79 11.65 20.97 22.05
CA GLU A 79 13.06 20.92 21.72
C GLU A 79 13.72 19.56 21.98
N LEU A 80 13.48 18.58 21.08
CA LEU A 80 14.44 17.50 20.82
C LEU A 80 15.72 18.13 20.25
N ASP A 81 16.58 18.71 21.10
CA ASP A 81 17.96 18.98 20.73
C ASP A 81 18.75 17.67 20.73
N LEU A 82 18.41 16.81 19.77
CA LEU A 82 19.07 15.51 19.55
C LEU A 82 20.40 15.67 18.79
N GLY A 83 20.92 16.90 18.66
CA GLY A 83 22.14 17.16 17.89
C GLY A 83 22.03 16.70 16.44
N PHE A 84 20.83 16.75 15.87
CA PHE A 84 20.63 16.38 14.46
C PHE A 84 21.47 17.29 13.58
N LYS A 85 22.01 16.70 12.51
CA LYS A 85 22.68 17.49 11.47
C LYS A 85 21.66 18.45 10.87
N GLN A 86 21.89 19.74 11.05
CA GLN A 86 21.09 20.78 10.44
C GLN A 86 21.63 21.10 9.05
N LEU A 87 20.71 21.45 8.15
CA LEU A 87 21.08 21.92 6.82
C LEU A 87 21.72 23.29 6.92
N SER A 88 22.81 23.49 6.18
CA SER A 88 23.38 24.82 6.01
C SER A 88 22.36 25.75 5.34
N GLN A 89 22.56 27.07 5.44
CA GLN A 89 21.68 28.01 4.73
C GLN A 89 21.65 27.71 3.23
N GLY A 90 22.81 27.47 2.61
CA GLY A 90 22.87 27.14 1.19
C GLY A 90 22.16 25.84 0.81
N GLN A 91 22.09 24.84 1.70
CA GLN A 91 21.31 23.63 1.46
C GLN A 91 19.81 23.87 1.56
N ARG A 92 19.38 24.73 2.48
CA ARG A 92 17.97 25.15 2.59
C ARG A 92 17.57 25.94 1.35
N ASP A 93 18.39 26.92 0.98
CA ASP A 93 18.17 27.73 -0.20
C ASP A 93 18.13 26.88 -1.47
N ASP A 94 18.83 25.74 -1.53
CA ASP A 94 18.80 24.80 -2.66
C ASP A 94 17.52 23.94 -2.70
N LEU A 95 17.03 23.52 -1.55
CA LEU A 95 15.80 22.72 -1.43
C LEU A 95 14.53 23.57 -1.62
N GLU A 96 14.62 24.88 -1.40
CA GLU A 96 13.51 25.84 -1.55
C GLU A 96 13.47 26.50 -2.93
N LYS A 97 14.35 26.11 -3.87
CA LYS A 97 14.31 26.64 -5.25
C LYS A 97 13.15 26.02 -6.03
N ASN A 98 12.63 26.81 -6.95
CA ASN A 98 11.66 26.34 -7.93
C ASN A 98 12.27 25.25 -8.80
N PHE A 99 11.46 24.24 -9.13
CA PHE A 99 11.85 23.16 -10.03
C PHE A 99 12.11 23.68 -11.44
N THR A 100 13.22 23.25 -12.03
CA THR A 100 13.50 23.50 -13.44
C THR A 100 12.82 22.46 -14.33
N ALA A 101 12.53 22.84 -15.58
CA ALA A 101 11.94 21.91 -16.54
C ALA A 101 12.86 20.72 -16.85
N GLU A 102 14.16 20.94 -16.75
CA GLU A 102 15.20 19.94 -16.95
C GLU A 102 15.20 18.91 -15.83
N GLU A 103 15.10 19.34 -14.56
CA GLU A 103 15.00 18.44 -13.40
C GLU A 103 13.73 17.58 -13.46
N VAL A 104 12.58 18.21 -13.77
CA VAL A 104 11.31 17.48 -13.91
C VAL A 104 11.39 16.47 -15.06
N TRP A 105 11.99 16.86 -16.18
CA TRP A 105 12.19 15.95 -17.31
C TRP A 105 13.15 14.80 -16.98
N GLU A 106 14.26 15.05 -16.29
CA GLU A 106 15.20 14.02 -15.89
C GLU A 106 14.54 12.99 -14.97
N ALA A 107 13.72 13.44 -14.02
CA ALA A 107 12.93 12.57 -13.16
C ALA A 107 11.97 11.69 -13.99
N ILE A 108 11.23 12.28 -14.94
CA ILE A 108 10.32 11.52 -15.83
C ILE A 108 11.11 10.53 -16.69
N ALA A 109 12.23 10.94 -17.28
CA ALA A 109 13.03 10.15 -18.20
C ALA A 109 13.66 8.92 -17.52
N THR A 110 14.10 9.05 -16.27
CA THR A 110 14.73 7.97 -15.49
C THR A 110 13.73 6.92 -14.98
N MET A 111 12.43 7.24 -14.93
CA MET A 111 11.40 6.28 -14.51
C MET A 111 11.15 5.19 -15.57
N LYS A 112 10.96 3.94 -15.14
CA LYS A 112 10.62 2.83 -16.04
C LYS A 112 9.18 2.99 -16.59
N GLY A 113 9.03 2.90 -17.91
CA GLY A 113 7.76 3.11 -18.63
C GLY A 113 6.75 1.95 -18.53
N ASP A 114 7.23 0.75 -18.19
CA ASP A 114 6.46 -0.50 -18.12
C ASP A 114 5.83 -0.77 -16.74
N ARG A 115 5.84 0.23 -15.84
CA ARG A 115 5.19 0.10 -14.53
C ARG A 115 3.68 0.26 -14.66
N ALA A 116 2.96 -0.44 -13.78
CA ALA A 116 1.51 -0.39 -13.71
C ALA A 116 1.03 1.07 -13.57
N PRO A 117 -0.03 1.47 -14.29
CA PRO A 117 -0.55 2.82 -14.23
C PRO A 117 -1.13 3.14 -12.84
N GLY A 118 -1.20 4.43 -12.53
CA GLY A 118 -1.89 4.92 -11.34
C GLY A 118 -3.42 4.79 -11.47
N PRO A 119 -4.18 5.32 -10.49
CA PRO A 119 -5.64 5.39 -10.56
C PRO A 119 -6.15 6.18 -11.77
N ASP A 120 -5.31 7.03 -12.36
CA ASP A 120 -5.55 7.83 -13.56
C ASP A 120 -5.45 7.03 -14.87
N GLY A 121 -4.88 5.84 -14.85
CA GLY A 121 -4.76 4.97 -16.02
C GLY A 121 -3.60 5.32 -16.97
N PHE A 122 -2.79 6.34 -16.67
CA PHE A 122 -1.64 6.72 -17.50
C PHE A 122 -0.36 6.04 -17.01
N THR A 123 0.45 5.55 -17.96
CA THR A 123 1.78 5.00 -17.67
C THR A 123 2.84 6.10 -17.78
N MET A 124 4.03 5.87 -17.22
CA MET A 124 5.16 6.80 -17.42
C MET A 124 5.55 6.94 -18.90
N GLU A 125 5.25 5.93 -19.74
CA GLU A 125 5.47 6.00 -21.18
C GLU A 125 4.61 7.11 -21.84
N PHE A 126 3.39 7.34 -21.35
CA PHE A 126 2.55 8.45 -21.80
C PHE A 126 3.23 9.80 -21.55
N PHE A 127 3.71 10.03 -20.32
CA PHE A 127 4.37 11.28 -19.95
C PHE A 127 5.64 11.51 -20.77
N LYS A 128 6.43 10.47 -21.04
CA LYS A 128 7.61 10.54 -21.91
C LYS A 128 7.27 10.89 -23.35
N THR A 129 6.25 10.24 -23.90
CA THR A 129 5.84 10.39 -25.31
C THR A 129 5.21 11.76 -25.56
N PHE A 130 4.35 12.22 -24.67
CA PHE A 130 3.59 13.46 -24.84
C PHE A 130 4.21 14.66 -24.13
N TRP A 131 5.42 14.53 -23.58
CA TRP A 131 6.12 15.60 -22.87
C TRP A 131 6.09 16.96 -23.59
N PRO A 132 6.38 17.07 -24.91
CA PRO A 132 6.34 18.36 -25.58
C PRO A 132 4.97 19.05 -25.55
N SER A 133 3.89 18.27 -25.45
CA SER A 133 2.51 18.78 -25.40
C SER A 133 2.04 19.10 -23.99
N ILE A 134 2.41 18.28 -23.00
CA ILE A 134 1.95 18.43 -21.61
C ILE A 134 2.90 19.26 -20.73
N LYS A 135 4.15 19.48 -21.17
CA LYS A 135 5.18 20.23 -20.43
C LYS A 135 4.65 21.56 -19.88
N PRO A 136 3.94 22.42 -20.65
CA PRO A 136 3.47 23.70 -20.11
C PRO A 136 2.55 23.52 -18.90
N THR A 137 1.57 22.62 -19.00
CA THR A 137 0.61 22.33 -17.92
C THR A 137 1.28 21.68 -16.71
N VAL A 138 2.26 20.80 -16.94
CA VAL A 138 3.02 20.19 -15.84
C VAL A 138 3.86 21.24 -15.12
N MET A 139 4.54 22.13 -15.85
CA MET A 139 5.36 23.18 -15.24
C MET A 139 4.51 24.20 -14.48
N GLU A 140 3.33 24.57 -14.98
CA GLU A 140 2.36 25.42 -14.25
C GLU A 140 2.01 24.82 -12.88
N PHE A 141 1.78 23.51 -12.82
CA PHE A 141 1.54 22.82 -11.54
C PHE A 141 2.75 22.89 -10.58
N PHE A 142 3.98 22.80 -11.09
CA PHE A 142 5.19 22.89 -10.26
C PHE A 142 5.53 24.31 -9.81
N GLU A 143 4.96 25.35 -10.44
CA GLU A 143 5.09 26.73 -9.98
C GLU A 143 4.20 27.03 -8.76
N ASP A 144 3.10 26.29 -8.59
CA ASP A 144 2.12 26.45 -7.50
C ASP A 144 2.42 25.56 -6.27
N PHE A 145 3.42 24.68 -6.33
CA PHE A 145 3.76 23.69 -5.30
C PHE A 145 4.66 24.27 -4.20
#